data_AF-I0K2N9-F1
#
_entry.id   AF-I0K2N9-F1
#
_cell.length_a   1.000
_cell.length_b   1.000
_cell.length_c   1.000
_cell.angle_alpha   90.00
_cell.angle_beta   90.00
_cell.angle_gamma   90.00
#
_symmetry.space_group_name_H-M   'P 1'
#
loop_
_entity.id
_entity.type
_entity.pdbx_description
1 polymer ?
#
loop_
_entity_poly.entity_id
_entity_poly.type
_entity_poly.pdbx_seq_one_letter_code
_entity_poly.pdbx_strand_id
1 'polypeptide(L)'
;MEKLANWITPLTLGALVGLYEILHGLFYVLYGTPDQKRDYPLEIVLGLPILALCLVVHWVIRRLTQSATGTIWIIESILVGLIIYGFYRS
;
A
#
# COMPACT_ATOMS: atom_id res chain seq x y z
N MET A 1 -4.73 -20.20 10.74
CA MET A 1 -4.22 -20.08 9.35
C MET A 1 -5.16 -19.26 8.48
N GLU A 2 -6.43 -19.67 8.30
CA GLU A 2 -7.40 -18.96 7.42
C GLU A 2 -7.67 -17.50 7.80
N LYS A 3 -7.75 -17.17 9.10
CA LYS A 3 -7.89 -15.77 9.54
C LYS A 3 -6.70 -14.90 9.16
N LEU A 4 -5.48 -15.43 9.18
CA LEU A 4 -4.28 -14.65 8.85
C LEU A 4 -4.22 -14.37 7.33
N ALA A 5 -4.57 -15.36 6.51
CA ALA A 5 -4.61 -15.24 5.05
C ALA A 5 -5.71 -14.27 4.54
N ASN A 6 -6.72 -14.00 5.36
CA ASN A 6 -7.75 -12.98 5.09
C ASN A 6 -7.28 -11.55 5.39
N TRP A 7 -6.25 -11.39 6.21
CA TRP A 7 -5.71 -10.08 6.59
C TRP A 7 -4.44 -9.75 5.82
N ILE A 8 -3.66 -10.75 5.46
CA ILE A 8 -2.45 -10.61 4.64
C ILE A 8 -2.82 -10.94 3.21
N THR A 9 -2.98 -9.90 2.39
CA THR A 9 -3.27 -9.96 0.96
C THR A 9 -2.35 -9.01 0.20
N PRO A 10 -2.07 -9.23 -1.10
CA PRO A 10 -1.10 -8.42 -1.84
C PRO A 10 -1.35 -6.90 -1.77
N LEU A 11 -2.61 -6.44 -1.85
CA LEU A 11 -2.90 -5.00 -1.73
C LEU A 11 -2.76 -4.49 -0.30
N THR A 12 -3.07 -5.29 0.72
CA THR A 12 -2.80 -4.89 2.11
C THR A 12 -1.30 -4.76 2.40
N LEU A 13 -0.44 -5.53 1.71
CA LEU A 13 1.01 -5.33 1.77
C LEU A 13 1.41 -4.00 1.10
N GLY A 14 0.83 -3.67 -0.05
CA GLY A 14 1.00 -2.35 -0.67
C GLY A 14 0.53 -1.19 0.23
N ALA A 15 -0.57 -1.38 0.95
CA ALA A 15 -1.04 -0.43 1.95
C ALA A 15 -0.02 -0.25 3.10
N LEU A 16 0.63 -1.32 3.56
CA LEU A 16 1.69 -1.22 4.57
C LEU A 16 2.90 -0.43 4.06
N VAL A 17 3.25 -0.52 2.77
CA VAL A 17 4.29 0.33 2.16
C VAL A 17 3.88 1.80 2.22
N GLY A 18 2.65 2.13 1.81
CA GLY A 18 2.14 3.51 1.92
C GLY A 18 2.12 4.02 3.37
N LEU A 19 1.74 3.17 4.33
CA LEU A 19 1.78 3.50 5.75
C LEU A 19 3.22 3.73 6.25
N TYR A 20 4.17 2.90 5.81
CA TYR A 20 5.58 3.05 6.15
C TYR A 20 6.12 4.39 5.69
N GLU A 21 5.88 4.78 4.44
CA GLU A 21 6.29 6.08 3.87
C GLU A 21 5.73 7.26 4.69
N ILE A 22 4.45 7.18 5.09
CA ILE A 22 3.83 8.21 5.93
C ILE A 22 4.52 8.31 7.29
N LEU A 23 4.76 7.18 7.96
CA LEU A 23 5.38 7.16 9.29
C LEU A 23 6.84 7.61 9.23
N HIS A 24 7.56 7.18 8.21
CA HIS A 24 8.95 7.55 7.96
C HIS A 24 9.06 9.05 7.69
N GLY A 25 8.26 9.58 6.75
CA GLY A 25 8.20 11.01 6.47
C GLY A 25 7.80 11.83 7.70
N LEU A 26 6.79 11.39 8.46
CA LEU A 26 6.36 12.06 9.69
C LEU A 26 7.49 12.11 10.74
N PHE A 27 8.23 11.01 10.90
CA PHE A 27 9.35 10.95 11.83
C PHE A 27 10.42 12.01 11.49
N TYR A 28 10.82 12.13 10.23
CA TYR A 28 11.84 13.10 9.82
C TYR A 28 11.34 14.55 9.78
N VAL A 29 10.06 14.77 9.50
CA VAL A 29 9.46 16.11 9.61
C VAL A 29 9.48 16.60 11.06
N LEU A 30 9.22 15.71 12.02
CA LEU A 30 9.19 16.08 13.44
C LEU A 30 10.61 16.16 14.05
N TYR A 31 11.46 15.16 13.78
CA TYR A 31 12.70 14.92 14.52
C TYR A 31 13.97 14.97 13.65
N GLY A 32 13.86 15.19 12.34
CA GLY A 32 15.01 15.24 11.42
C GLY A 32 15.84 16.52 11.52
N THR A 33 16.99 16.51 10.84
CA THR A 33 17.81 17.70 10.59
C THR A 33 17.07 18.71 9.70
N PRO A 34 17.51 19.99 9.62
CA PRO A 34 16.88 20.99 8.76
C PRO A 34 16.74 20.55 7.30
N ASP A 35 17.73 19.84 6.77
CA ASP A 35 17.70 19.30 5.41
C ASP A 35 16.65 18.18 5.27
N GLN A 36 16.60 17.27 6.24
CA GLN A 36 15.59 16.19 6.27
C GLN A 36 14.16 16.75 6.40
N LYS A 37 13.96 17.80 7.18
CA LYS A 37 12.63 18.42 7.31
C LYS A 37 12.09 19.02 6.02
N ARG A 38 12.98 19.39 5.08
CA ARG A 38 12.59 19.95 3.79
C ARG A 38 12.12 18.88 2.81
N ASP A 39 12.80 17.74 2.79
CA ASP A 39 12.64 16.76 1.71
C ASP A 39 11.64 15.64 2.05
N TYR A 40 11.51 15.28 3.33
CA TYR A 40 10.65 14.18 3.79
C TYR A 40 9.14 14.44 3.86
N PRO A 41 8.61 15.69 3.81
CA PRO A 41 7.17 15.90 3.59
C PRO A 41 6.64 15.23 2.33
N LEU A 42 7.50 15.04 1.31
CA LEU A 42 7.12 14.40 0.05
C LEU A 42 6.73 12.93 0.25
N GLU A 43 7.42 12.20 1.13
CA GLU A 43 7.11 10.80 1.44
C GLU A 43 5.70 10.66 2.04
N ILE A 44 5.26 11.63 2.87
CA ILE A 44 3.89 11.68 3.40
C ILE A 44 2.88 11.92 2.28
N VAL A 45 3.17 12.87 1.39
CA VAL A 45 2.29 13.24 0.27
C VAL A 45 2.14 12.10 -0.74
N LEU A 46 3.19 11.29 -0.94
CA LEU A 46 3.16 10.13 -1.83
C LEU A 46 2.60 8.88 -1.15
N GLY A 47 2.88 8.69 0.14
CA GLY A 47 2.40 7.54 0.92
C GLY A 47 0.89 7.53 1.13
N LEU A 48 0.26 8.70 1.29
CA LEU A 48 -1.20 8.83 1.47
C LEU A 48 -2.01 8.28 0.28
N PRO A 49 -1.76 8.71 -0.98
CA PRO A 49 -2.39 8.13 -2.16
C PRO A 49 -2.18 6.62 -2.29
N ILE A 50 -0.97 6.12 -2.00
CA ILE A 50 -0.64 4.69 -2.09
C ILE A 50 -1.49 3.91 -1.08
N LEU A 51 -1.48 4.33 0.18
CA LEU A 51 -2.26 3.72 1.25
C LEU A 51 -3.76 3.71 0.92
N ALA A 52 -4.29 4.87 0.54
CA ALA A 52 -5.71 5.03 0.24
C ALA A 52 -6.13 4.15 -0.95
N LEU A 53 -5.37 4.18 -2.04
CA LEU A 53 -5.68 3.40 -3.24
C LEU A 53 -5.66 1.90 -2.94
N CYS A 54 -4.62 1.41 -2.27
CA CYS A 54 -4.52 -0.01 -1.92
C CYS A 54 -5.69 -0.48 -1.05
N LEU A 55 -6.07 0.28 -0.01
CA LEU A 55 -7.18 -0.08 0.86
C LEU A 55 -8.55 -0.01 0.16
N VAL A 56 -8.78 1.02 -0.66
CA VAL A 56 -10.03 1.18 -1.41
C VAL A 56 -10.20 0.04 -2.41
N VAL A 57 -9.15 -0.26 -3.19
CA VAL A 57 -9.20 -1.35 -4.19
C VAL A 57 -9.36 -2.71 -3.50
N HIS A 58 -8.63 -2.97 -2.40
CA HIS A 58 -8.81 -4.19 -1.61
C HIS A 58 -10.25 -4.34 -1.11
N TRP A 59 -10.85 -3.26 -0.59
CA TRP A 59 -12.22 -3.26 -0.11
C TRP A 59 -13.23 -3.58 -1.23
N VAL A 60 -13.05 -3.00 -2.42
CA VAL A 60 -13.88 -3.29 -3.60
C VAL A 60 -13.74 -4.75 -4.02
N ILE A 61 -12.52 -5.28 -4.15
CA ILE A 61 -12.27 -6.68 -4.53
C ILE A 61 -12.92 -7.63 -3.51
N ARG A 62 -12.77 -7.35 -2.22
CA ARG A 62 -13.35 -8.16 -1.16
C ARG A 62 -14.88 -8.17 -1.21
N ARG A 63 -15.51 -7.05 -1.59
CA ARG A 63 -16.97 -6.97 -1.78
C ARG A 63 -17.43 -7.76 -3.01
N LEU A 64 -16.72 -7.66 -4.12
CA LEU A 64 -17.05 -8.35 -5.37
C LEU A 64 -16.87 -9.88 -5.27
N THR A 65 -15.87 -10.33 -4.51
CA THR A 65 -15.52 -11.75 -4.35
C THR A 65 -16.22 -12.41 -3.16
N GLN A 66 -17.14 -11.71 -2.48
CA GLN A 66 -17.83 -12.21 -1.28
C GLN A 66 -16.86 -12.71 -0.19
N SER A 67 -15.69 -12.09 -0.06
CA SER A 67 -14.61 -12.51 0.84
C SER A 67 -14.02 -13.91 0.57
N ALA A 68 -14.13 -14.44 -0.66
CA ALA A 68 -13.45 -15.66 -1.07
C ALA A 68 -11.93 -15.43 -1.17
N THR A 69 -11.20 -15.81 -0.11
CA THR A 69 -9.77 -15.51 0.10
C THR A 69 -8.89 -15.90 -1.09
N GLY A 70 -9.09 -17.10 -1.66
CA GLY A 70 -8.31 -17.57 -2.80
C GLY A 70 -8.46 -16.69 -4.04
N THR A 71 -9.69 -16.27 -4.34
CA THR A 71 -10.00 -15.38 -5.47
C THR A 71 -9.39 -14.00 -5.27
N ILE A 72 -9.46 -13.45 -4.04
CA ILE A 72 -8.83 -12.17 -3.69
C ILE A 72 -7.33 -12.22 -3.96
N TRP A 73 -6.66 -13.28 -3.49
CA TRP A 73 -5.22 -13.46 -3.68
C TRP A 73 -4.82 -13.48 -5.16
N ILE A 74 -5.57 -14.20 -6.00
CA ILE A 74 -5.29 -14.28 -7.44
C ILE A 74 -5.45 -12.90 -8.09
N ILE A 75 -6.59 -12.23 -7.85
CA ILE A 75 -6.88 -10.92 -8.46
C ILE A 75 -5.85 -9.89 -8.03
N GLU A 76 -5.58 -9.79 -6.73
CA GLU A 76 -4.64 -8.79 -6.20
C GLU A 76 -3.20 -9.05 -6.65
N SER A 77 -2.77 -10.32 -6.75
CA SER A 77 -1.42 -10.64 -7.23
C SER A 77 -1.23 -10.24 -8.69
N ILE A 78 -2.24 -10.46 -9.53
CA ILE A 78 -2.21 -10.01 -10.94
C ILE A 78 -2.15 -8.48 -10.99
N LEU A 79 -2.98 -7.81 -10.19
CA LEU A 79 -3.06 -6.35 -10.18
C LEU A 79 -1.73 -5.71 -9.72
N VAL A 80 -1.16 -6.19 -8.62
CA VAL A 80 0.16 -5.76 -8.13
C VAL A 80 1.26 -6.05 -9.16
N GLY A 81 1.25 -7.24 -9.76
CA GLY A 81 2.21 -7.61 -10.81
C GLY A 81 2.15 -6.69 -12.03
N LEU A 82 0.96 -6.33 -12.49
CA LEU A 82 0.76 -5.39 -13.60
C LEU A 82 1.22 -3.97 -13.24
N ILE A 83 0.94 -3.52 -12.02
CA ILE A 83 1.39 -2.21 -11.52
C ILE A 83 2.91 -2.15 -11.50
N ILE A 84 3.57 -3.15 -10.89
CA ILE A 84 5.05 -3.21 -10.83
C ILE A 84 5.63 -3.26 -12.25
N TYR A 85 5.07 -4.08 -13.14
CA TYR A 85 5.53 -4.16 -14.52
C TYR A 85 5.39 -2.81 -15.26
N GLY A 86 4.26 -2.12 -15.07
CA GLY A 86 4.01 -0.81 -15.66
C GLY A 86 5.01 0.25 -15.18
N PHE A 87 5.27 0.31 -13.87
CA PHE A 87 6.26 1.23 -13.31
C PHE A 87 7.70 0.88 -13.68
N TYR A 88 8.05 -0.41 -13.74
CA TYR A 88 9.41 -0.85 -14.08
C TYR A 88 9.79 -0.56 -15.54
N ARG A 89 8.80 -0.51 -16.44
CA ARG A 89 9.02 -0.25 -17.87
C ARG A 89 8.92 1.24 -18.23
N SER A 90 8.41 2.07 -17.32
CA SER A 90 8.34 3.53 -17.45
C SER A 90 9.69 4.18 -17.19
#